data_AF-A0A3S1A320-F1
#
_entry.id   AF-A0A3S1A320-F1
#
_cell.length_a   1.000
_cell.length_b   1.000
_cell.length_c   1.000
_cell.angle_alpha   90.00
_cell.angle_beta   90.00
_cell.angle_gamma   90.00
#
_symmetry.space_group_name_H-M   'P 1'
#
loop_
_entity.id
_entity.type
_entity.pdbx_description
1 polymer ?
#
loop_
_entity_poly.entity_id
_entity_poly.type
_entity_poly.pdbx_seq_one_letter_code
_entity_poly.pdbx_strand_id
1 'polypeptide(L)' 'MQFQIECNSKNNSQKCLICHQHFQMNAARLIVYNDQGDSYGDICPQCIARGGNWIKIQLHAFSQRGV' A
#
# COMPACT_ATOMS: atom_id res chain seq x y z
N MET A 1 11.65 -4.22 1.75
CA MET A 1 10.37 -3.58 1.38
C MET A 1 10.61 -2.54 0.30
N GLN A 2 9.88 -2.62 -0.81
CA GLN A 2 9.95 -1.67 -1.93
C GLN A 2 8.58 -1.08 -2.27
N PHE A 3 8.58 0.11 -2.86
CA PHE A 3 7.37 0.78 -3.36
C PHE A 3 7.33 0.71 -4.88
N GLN A 4 6.20 0.29 -5.44
CA GLN A 4 5.94 0.34 -6.87
C GLN A 4 4.68 1.16 -7.14
N ILE A 5 4.75 2.03 -8.15
CA ILE A 5 3.59 2.75 -8.65
C ILE A 5 3.16 2.08 -9.94
N GLU A 6 1.90 1.68 -10.02
CA GLU A 6 1.32 1.18 -11.26
C GLU A 6 0.15 2.03 -11.69
N CYS A 7 0.11 2.38 -12.97
CA CYS A 7 -1.04 3.02 -13.58
C CYS A 7 -2.03 1.92 -14.00
N ASN A 8 -3.22 1.91 -13.40
CA ASN A 8 -4.21 0.86 -13.62
C ASN A 8 -5.42 1.46 -14.33
N SER A 9 -5.89 0.83 -15.40
CA SER A 9 -7.06 1.26 -16.17
C SER A 9 -8.36 0.58 -15.73
N LYS A 10 -8.31 -0.30 -14.71
CA LYS A 10 -9.46 -1.04 -14.20
C LYS A 10 -9.83 -0.63 -12.78
N ASN A 11 -11.08 -0.24 -12.59
CA ASN A 11 -11.69 0.03 -11.28
C ASN A 11 -11.89 -1.28 -10.51
N ASN A 12 -10.97 -1.61 -9.62
CA ASN A 12 -11.14 -2.68 -8.65
C ASN A 12 -11.23 -2.12 -7.24
N SER A 13 -12.14 -2.69 -6.44
CA SER A 13 -12.19 -2.45 -4.99
C SER A 13 -11.03 -3.20 -4.34
N GLN A 14 -10.24 -2.50 -3.54
CA GLN A 14 -9.03 -3.03 -2.91
C GLN A 14 -9.01 -2.67 -1.44
N LYS A 15 -8.30 -3.45 -0.62
CA LYS A 15 -8.21 -3.23 0.82
C LYS A 15 -6.86 -2.60 1.13
N CYS A 16 -6.86 -1.48 1.84
CA CYS A 16 -5.63 -0.78 2.22
C CYS A 16 -4.81 -1.61 3.20
N LEU A 17 -3.52 -1.80 2.93
CA LEU A 17 -2.57 -2.50 3.80
C LEU A 17 -2.41 -1.83 5.18
N ILE A 18 -2.59 -0.50 5.26
CA ILE A 18 -2.37 0.26 6.49
C ILE A 18 -3.66 0.39 7.31
N CYS A 19 -4.72 0.95 6.73
CA CYS A 19 -5.96 1.24 7.46
C CYS A 19 -7.01 0.14 7.34
N HIS A 20 -6.78 -0.90 6.53
CA HIS A 20 -7.70 -2.02 6.30
C HIS A 20 -9.08 -1.64 5.73
N GLN A 21 -9.29 -0.37 5.36
CA GLN A 21 -10.51 0.08 4.70
C GLN A 21 -10.48 -0.29 3.22
N HIS A 22 -11.65 -0.62 2.69
CA HIS A 22 -11.84 -0.76 1.25
C HIS A 22 -11.78 0.62 0.59
N PHE A 23 -11.12 0.69 -0.54
CA PHE A 23 -11.06 1.88 -1.37
C PHE A 23 -11.17 1.47 -2.84
N GLN A 24 -11.74 2.35 -3.64
CA GLN A 24 -11.67 2.20 -5.09
C GLN A 24 -10.35 2.75 -5.59
N MET A 25 -9.70 1.99 -6.46
CA MET A 25 -8.50 2.47 -7.14
C MET A 25 -8.85 3.62 -8.09
N ASN A 26 -8.03 4.66 -8.05
CA ASN A 26 -8.00 5.71 -9.07
C ASN A 26 -7.04 5.28 -10.21
N ALA A 27 -6.62 6.22 -11.05
CA ALA A 27 -5.72 5.98 -12.19
C ALA A 27 -4.36 5.35 -11.84
N ALA A 28 -3.91 5.43 -10.57
CA ALA A 28 -2.66 4.85 -10.11
C ALA A 28 -2.79 4.20 -8.72
N ARG A 29 -2.00 3.15 -8.49
CA ARG A 29 -1.88 2.44 -7.21
C ARG A 29 -0.45 2.46 -6.69
N LEU A 30 -0.31 2.52 -5.37
CA LEU A 30 0.96 2.35 -4.67
C LEU A 30 0.96 0.98 -3.98
N ILE A 31 1.82 0.09 -4.45
CA ILE A 31 1.93 -1.29 -3.99
C ILE A 31 3.20 -1.44 -3.16
N VAL A 32 3.10 -2.17 -2.05
CA VAL A 32 4.26 -2.55 -1.23
C VAL A 32 4.68 -3.96 -1.56
N TYR A 33 5.94 -4.14 -1.92
CA TYR A 33 6.55 -5.44 -2.22
C TYR A 33 7.58 -5.84 -1.16
N ASN A 34 7.71 -7.15 -0.92
CA ASN A 34 8.84 -7.72 -0.19
C ASN A 34 10.09 -7.77 -1.10
N ASP A 35 11.23 -8.16 -0.53
CA ASP A 35 12.49 -8.23 -1.29
C ASP A 35 12.57 -9.48 -2.20
N GLN A 36 11.57 -10.37 -2.14
CA GLN A 36 11.43 -11.56 -2.97
C GLN A 36 10.49 -11.34 -4.17
N GLY A 37 9.81 -10.19 -4.25
CA GLY A 37 8.88 -9.84 -5.31
C GLY A 37 7.40 -10.12 -5.01
N ASP A 38 7.03 -10.56 -3.80
CA ASP A 38 5.63 -10.74 -3.40
C ASP A 38 5.01 -9.42 -2.94
N SER A 39 3.77 -9.17 -3.36
CA SER A 39 3.03 -7.99 -2.93
C SER A 39 2.44 -8.18 -1.53
N TYR A 40 2.76 -7.29 -0.59
CA TYR A 40 2.04 -7.20 0.68
C TYR A 40 0.65 -6.58 0.52
N GLY A 41 0.48 -5.67 -0.45
CA GLY A 41 -0.80 -5.04 -0.77
C GLY A 41 -0.69 -3.57 -1.15
N ASP A 42 -1.85 -2.94 -1.33
CA ASP A 42 -1.98 -1.56 -1.79
C ASP A 42 -2.17 -0.55 -0.65
N ILE A 43 -1.74 0.70 -0.86
CA ILE A 43 -1.99 1.82 0.05
C ILE A 43 -3.04 2.76 -0.55
N CYS A 44 -4.09 3.07 0.22
CA CYS A 44 -5.15 3.97 -0.24
C CYS A 44 -4.70 5.45 -0.32
N PRO A 45 -5.36 6.29 -1.14
CA PRO A 45 -5.00 7.70 -1.29
C PRO A 45 -4.96 8.49 0.02
N GLN A 46 -5.87 8.20 0.96
CA GLN A 46 -5.92 8.87 2.27
C GLN A 46 -4.69 8.57 3.13
N CYS A 47 -4.15 7.36 3.04
CA CYS A 47 -2.92 6.98 3.72
C CYS A 47 -1.68 7.57 3.01
N ILE A 48 -1.70 7.63 1.67
CA ILE A 48 -0.64 8.27 0.87
C ILE A 48 -0.52 9.76 1.24
N ALA A 49 -1.65 10.46 1.37
CA ALA A 49 -1.69 11.89 1.69
C ALA A 49 -1.06 12.27 3.04
N ARG A 50 -0.87 11.29 3.95
CA ARG A 50 -0.17 11.52 5.24
C ARG A 50 1.35 11.61 5.10
N GLY A 51 1.89 11.29 3.92
CA GLY A 51 3.30 11.45 3.58
C GLY A 51 4.17 10.23 3.89
N GLY A 52 5.32 10.16 3.20
CA GLY A 52 6.21 9.00 3.19
C GLY A 52 6.77 8.62 4.57
N ASN A 53 7.06 9.59 5.44
CA ASN A 53 7.57 9.28 6.78
C ASN A 53 6.51 8.56 7.64
N TRP A 54 5.27 9.01 7.58
CA TRP A 54 4.16 8.36 8.28
C TRP A 54 3.94 6.94 7.76
N ILE A 55 3.95 6.75 6.44
CA ILE A 55 3.82 5.43 5.79
C ILE A 55 4.94 4.49 6.26
N LYS A 56 6.20 4.96 6.29
CA LYS A 56 7.34 4.17 6.75
C LYS A 56 7.17 3.68 8.19
N ILE A 57 6.67 4.53 9.09
CA ILE A 57 6.39 4.15 10.48
C ILE A 57 5.33 3.03 10.54
N GLN A 58 4.25 3.15 9.75
CA GLN A 58 3.20 2.12 9.69
C GLN A 58 3.73 0.79 9.15
N LEU A 59 4.53 0.83 8.08
CA LEU A 59 5.10 -0.38 7.47
C LEU A 59 6.16 -1.04 8.34
N HIS A 60 6.94 -0.27 9.10
CA HIS A 60 7.88 -0.83 10.07
C HIS A 60 7.13 -1.56 11.19
N ALA A 61 6.07 -0.97 11.73
CA ALA A 61 5.21 -1.64 12.71
C ALA A 61 4.55 -2.92 12.14
N PHE A 62 4.21 -2.92 10.85
CA PHE A 62 3.72 -4.11 10.15
C PHE A 62 4.80 -5.20 10.06
N SER A 63 6.03 -4.87 9.65
CA SER A 63 7.13 -5.86 9.55
C SER A 63 7.49 -6.53 10.87
N GLN A 64 7.34 -5.83 11.99
CA GLN A 64 7.64 -6.35 13.32
C GLN A 64 6.57 -7.31 13.86
N ARG A 65 5.41 -7.38 13.23
CA ARG A 65 4.29 -8.22 13.68
C ARG A 65 4.32 -9.65 13.14
N GLY A 66 5.35 -10.02 12.37
CA GLY A 66 5.64 -11.41 11.97
C GLY A 66 4.41 -12.19 11.50
N VAL A 67 4.02 -12.00 10.24
CA VAL A 67 3.15 -12.95 9.54
C VAL A 67 4.01 -14.00 8.89
#